data_AF-A0A158QG11-F1
#
_entry.id   AF-A0A158QG11-F1
#
_cell.length_a   1.000
_cell.length_b   1.000
_cell.length_c   1.000
_cell.angle_alpha   90.00
_cell.angle_beta   90.00
_cell.angle_gamma   90.00
#
_symmetry.space_group_name_H-M   'P 1'
#
loop_
_entity.id
_entity.type
_entity.pdbx_description
1 polymer ?
#
loop_
_entity_poly.entity_id
_entity_poly.type
_entity_poly.pdbx_seq_one_letter_code
_entity_poly.pdbx_strand_id
1 'polypeptide(L)'
;MALGKRSAIRLPPEVNRILLVKNLPYNISAEEMYDLFGKYGAIRQIRVGNTPETKGTALVVYEDIFDAKNACDHLSGFNVCNRYLVVLYYQRNKQFKKADTDKKRETLDNLRAKYGLSTPRSK
;
A
#
# COMPACT_ATOMS: atom_id res chain seq x y z
N MET A 1 8.86 23.70 30.03
CA MET A 1 9.40 22.71 29.08
C MET A 1 8.92 23.07 27.68
N ALA A 2 9.86 23.25 26.75
CA ALA A 2 9.60 23.86 25.45
C ALA A 2 8.73 22.96 24.56
N LEU A 3 7.46 23.33 24.36
CA LEU A 3 6.71 22.88 23.18
C LEU A 3 7.28 23.59 21.97
N GLY A 4 8.34 23.02 21.40
CA GLY A 4 8.95 23.46 20.16
C GLY A 4 7.89 23.48 19.07
N LYS A 5 7.56 24.69 18.61
CA LYS A 5 6.83 24.94 17.37
C LYS A 5 7.51 24.12 16.27
N ARG A 6 6.90 23.00 15.85
CA ARG A 6 7.21 22.33 14.58
C ARG A 6 6.75 23.28 13.47
N SER A 7 7.51 24.34 13.27
CA SER A 7 7.34 25.32 12.22
C SER A 7 7.14 24.58 10.91
N ALA A 8 6.01 24.83 10.25
CA ALA A 8 5.52 24.25 9.02
C ALA A 8 6.60 23.79 8.03
N ILE A 9 7.17 22.61 8.25
CA ILE A 9 7.93 21.88 7.24
C ILE A 9 6.86 21.38 6.28
N ARG A 10 6.68 22.10 5.17
CA ARG A 10 5.82 21.65 4.09
C ARG A 10 6.45 20.40 3.49
N LEU A 11 5.89 19.24 3.85
CA LEU A 11 6.27 17.97 3.25
C LEU A 11 5.89 17.98 1.76
N PRO A 12 6.67 17.29 0.90
CA PRO A 12 6.32 17.14 -0.51
C PRO A 12 4.87 16.64 -0.66
N PRO A 13 4.15 17.05 -1.71
CA PRO A 13 2.75 16.66 -1.92
C PRO A 13 2.54 15.15 -2.10
N GLU A 14 3.63 14.42 -2.34
CA GLU A 14 3.64 12.96 -2.47
C GLU A 14 3.61 12.24 -1.12
N VAL A 15 3.99 12.91 -0.03
CA VAL A 15 4.02 12.32 1.30
C VAL A 15 2.59 12.17 1.82
N ASN A 16 2.29 10.99 2.33
CA ASN A 16 0.97 10.64 2.84
C ASN A 16 1.10 9.90 4.17
N ARG A 17 0.11 10.06 5.05
CA ARG A 17 -0.03 9.29 6.29
C ARG A 17 -0.23 7.79 6.06
N ILE A 18 -0.68 7.45 4.86
CA ILE A 18 -0.94 6.08 4.45
C ILE A 18 0.26 5.59 3.64
N LEU A 19 0.85 4.48 4.09
CA LEU A 19 1.91 3.77 3.40
C LEU A 19 1.37 2.47 2.80
N LEU A 20 1.79 2.21 1.57
CA LEU A 20 1.61 0.94 0.88
C LEU A 20 2.89 0.12 1.02
N VAL A 21 2.78 -0.98 1.74
CA VAL A 21 3.85 -1.95 1.94
C VAL A 21 3.63 -3.09 0.94
N LYS A 22 4.68 -3.48 0.24
CA LYS A 22 4.70 -4.62 -0.68
C LYS A 22 5.84 -5.55 -0.32
N ASN A 23 5.77 -6.76 -0.89
CA ASN A 23 6.73 -7.83 -0.67
C ASN A 23 6.77 -8.33 0.79
N LEU A 24 5.65 -8.20 1.51
CA LEU A 24 5.54 -8.74 2.86
C LEU A 24 5.59 -10.28 2.84
N PRO A 25 6.18 -10.89 3.89
CA PRO A 25 6.08 -12.33 4.07
C PRO A 25 4.62 -12.72 4.25
N TYR A 26 4.24 -13.86 3.65
CA TYR A 26 2.86 -14.35 3.73
C TYR A 26 2.46 -14.85 5.12
N ASN A 27 3.44 -15.11 5.98
CA ASN A 27 3.25 -15.62 7.34
C ASN A 27 3.41 -14.52 8.41
N ILE A 28 3.43 -13.24 8.02
CA ILE A 28 3.59 -12.16 8.99
C ILE A 28 2.33 -12.01 9.83
N SER A 29 2.50 -11.98 11.15
CA SER A 29 1.42 -11.78 12.10
C SER A 29 1.05 -10.30 12.23
N ALA A 30 -0.17 -10.02 12.72
CA ALA A 30 -0.59 -8.65 12.98
C ALA A 30 0.27 -7.99 14.06
N GLU A 31 0.67 -8.74 15.09
CA GLU A 31 1.53 -8.27 16.19
C GLU A 31 2.90 -7.81 15.66
N GLU A 32 3.56 -8.62 14.83
CA GLU A 32 4.84 -8.24 14.20
C GLU A 32 4.71 -6.98 13.33
N MET A 33 3.58 -6.78 12.66
CA MET A 33 3.33 -5.55 11.90
C MET A 33 3.21 -4.34 12.84
N TYR A 34 2.51 -4.47 13.97
CA TYR A 34 2.44 -3.40 14.96
C TYR A 34 3.79 -3.13 15.62
N ASP A 35 4.59 -4.15 15.89
CA ASP A 35 5.95 -3.98 16.45
C ASP A 35 6.93 -3.35 15.44
N LEU A 36 6.84 -3.71 14.16
CA LEU A 36 7.73 -3.18 13.13
C LEU A 36 7.42 -1.72 12.81
N PHE A 37 6.14 -1.42 12.55
CA PHE A 37 5.70 -0.08 12.14
C PHE A 37 5.50 0.84 13.36
N GLY A 38 5.14 0.30 14.52
CA GLY A 38 4.84 1.07 15.73
C GLY A 38 6.06 1.76 16.34
N LYS A 39 7.28 1.26 16.04
CA LYS A 39 8.55 1.90 16.45
C LYS A 39 8.72 3.31 15.91
N TYR A 40 8.05 3.66 14.82
CA TYR A 40 8.20 4.95 14.15
C TYR A 40 7.11 5.96 14.52
N GLY A 41 5.99 5.49 15.10
CA GLY A 41 4.89 6.36 15.49
C GLY A 41 3.58 5.62 15.75
N ALA A 42 2.56 6.38 16.13
CA ALA A 42 1.25 5.83 16.45
C ALA A 42 0.51 5.37 15.20
N ILE A 43 0.16 4.08 15.17
CA ILE A 43 -0.58 3.47 14.06
C ILE A 43 -2.07 3.62 14.31
N ARG A 44 -2.77 4.19 13.32
CA ARG A 44 -4.23 4.29 13.30
C ARG A 44 -4.88 2.99 12.84
N GLN A 45 -4.36 2.38 11.79
CA GLN A 45 -4.92 1.15 11.23
C GLN A 45 -3.90 0.43 10.34
N ILE A 46 -3.87 -0.90 10.42
CA ILE A 46 -3.20 -1.76 9.44
C ILE A 46 -4.25 -2.58 8.70
N ARG A 47 -4.17 -2.63 7.36
CA ARG A 47 -4.99 -3.49 6.51
C ARG A 47 -4.10 -4.38 5.67
N VAL A 48 -4.14 -5.69 5.91
CA VAL A 48 -3.39 -6.67 5.13
C VAL A 48 -4.24 -7.17 3.98
N GLY A 49 -3.65 -7.29 2.79
CA GLY A 49 -4.31 -7.86 1.62
C GLY A 49 -4.57 -9.35 1.81
N ASN A 50 -5.83 -9.75 1.71
CA ASN A 50 -6.29 -11.14 1.92
C ASN A 50 -6.63 -11.87 0.61
N THR A 51 -6.73 -11.17 -0.51
CA THR A 51 -7.00 -11.80 -1.82
C THR A 51 -5.71 -12.35 -2.43
N PRO A 52 -5.77 -13.36 -3.31
CA PRO A 52 -4.59 -13.88 -3.99
C PRO A 52 -3.79 -12.81 -4.74
N GLU A 53 -4.46 -11.78 -5.25
CA GLU A 53 -3.82 -10.65 -5.95
C GLU A 53 -3.20 -9.60 -5.02
N THR A 54 -3.69 -9.49 -3.78
CA THR A 54 -3.21 -8.50 -2.79
C THR A 54 -2.36 -9.14 -1.69
N LYS A 55 -2.19 -10.46 -1.72
CA LYS A 55 -1.37 -11.20 -0.75
C LYS A 55 0.06 -10.66 -0.75
N GLY A 56 0.61 -10.42 0.42
CA GLY A 56 1.94 -9.81 0.56
C GLY A 56 1.97 -8.30 0.32
N THR A 57 0.80 -7.65 0.30
CA THR A 57 0.66 -6.20 0.40
C THR A 57 -0.11 -5.81 1.65
N ALA A 58 0.22 -4.64 2.20
CA ALA A 58 -0.52 -4.06 3.32
C ALA A 58 -0.59 -2.54 3.20
N LEU A 59 -1.63 -1.98 3.78
CA LEU A 59 -1.82 -0.55 3.96
C LEU A 59 -1.66 -0.23 5.44
N VAL A 60 -0.66 0.58 5.76
CA VAL A 60 -0.40 1.07 7.12
C VAL A 60 -0.78 2.54 7.18
N VAL A 61 -1.67 2.90 8.11
CA VAL A 61 -2.15 4.26 8.31
C VAL A 61 -1.60 4.75 9.64
N TYR A 62 -0.79 5.80 9.60
CA TYR A 62 -0.32 6.49 10.80
C TYR A 62 -1.26 7.63 11.20
N GLU A 63 -1.24 8.00 12.47
CA GLU A 63 -1.91 9.20 12.98
C GLU A 63 -1.24 10.47 12.42
N ASP A 64 0.10 10.51 12.45
CA ASP A 64 0.92 11.64 12.02
C ASP A 64 1.63 11.39 10.67
N ILE A 65 1.82 12.46 9.89
CA ILE A 65 2.44 12.39 8.56
C ILE A 65 3.97 12.33 8.61
N PHE A 66 4.59 12.92 9.63
CA PHE A 66 6.03 12.87 9.85
C PHE A 66 6.47 11.46 10.28
N ASP A 67 5.65 10.79 11.09
CA ASP A 67 5.87 9.39 11.49
C ASP A 67 5.82 8.46 10.27
N ALA A 68 4.83 8.65 9.40
CA ALA A 68 4.73 7.90 8.13
C ALA A 68 5.94 8.15 7.23
N LYS A 69 6.43 9.39 7.15
CA LYS A 69 7.66 9.70 6.41
C LYS A 69 8.86 8.96 6.99
N ASN A 70 9.04 9.03 8.30
CA ASN A 70 10.16 8.41 8.98
C ASN A 70 10.16 6.89 8.79
N ALA A 71 8.99 6.26 8.90
CA ALA A 71 8.80 4.84 8.62
C ALA A 71 9.10 4.50 7.16
N CYS A 72 8.67 5.32 6.20
CA CYS A 72 8.93 5.08 4.78
C CYS A 72 10.42 5.10 4.44
N ASP A 73 11.17 6.06 5.00
CA ASP A 73 12.60 6.20 4.73
C ASP A 73 13.43 5.04 5.32
N HIS A 74 13.05 4.52 6.49
CA HIS A 74 13.82 3.48 7.19
C HIS A 74 13.37 2.05 6.88
N LEU A 75 12.08 1.82 6.61
CA LEU A 75 11.54 0.48 6.35
C LEU A 75 11.61 0.09 4.87
N SER A 76 11.86 1.04 3.97
CA SER A 76 12.11 0.72 2.57
C SER A 76 13.44 -0.04 2.44
N GLY A 77 13.39 -1.26 1.91
CA GLY A 77 14.55 -2.13 1.84
C GLY A 77 14.88 -2.84 3.16
N PHE A 78 14.01 -2.80 4.16
CA PHE A 78 14.20 -3.57 5.39
C PHE A 78 13.99 -5.06 5.14
N ASN A 79 14.90 -5.90 5.62
CA ASN A 79 14.82 -7.35 5.43
C ASN A 79 13.94 -8.00 6.52
N VAL A 80 12.83 -8.60 6.11
CA VAL A 80 11.95 -9.40 6.98
C VAL A 80 11.84 -10.80 6.40
N CYS A 81 12.29 -11.82 7.14
CA CYS A 81 12.24 -13.23 6.73
C CYS A 81 12.84 -13.47 5.31
N ASN A 82 14.02 -12.93 5.05
CA ASN A 82 14.71 -12.98 3.75
C ASN A 82 13.96 -12.28 2.60
N ARG A 83 13.04 -11.37 2.91
CA ARG A 83 12.34 -10.53 1.93
C ARG A 83 12.56 -9.06 2.24
N TYR A 84 13.02 -8.32 1.25
CA TYR A 84 13.18 -6.87 1.36
C TYR A 84 11.83 -6.16 1.16
N LEU A 85 11.37 -5.47 2.18
CA LEU A 85 10.12 -4.72 2.13
C LEU A 85 10.23 -3.55 1.15
N VAL A 86 9.14 -3.30 0.44
CA VAL A 86 9.01 -2.12 -0.41
C VAL A 86 7.92 -1.24 0.17
N VAL A 87 8.31 -0.09 0.72
CA VAL A 87 7.40 0.86 1.36
C VAL A 87 7.25 2.08 0.47
N LEU A 88 6.02 2.42 0.13
CA LEU A 88 5.68 3.52 -0.79
C LEU A 88 4.58 4.38 -0.18
N TYR A 89 4.58 5.68 -0.48
CA TYR A 89 3.42 6.51 -0.14
C TYR A 89 2.17 6.08 -0.92
N TYR A 90 1.03 6.07 -0.24
CA TYR A 90 -0.23 5.74 -0.88
C TYR A 90 -0.65 6.83 -1.85
N GLN A 91 -0.59 6.51 -3.15
CA GLN A 91 -1.05 7.39 -4.22
C GLN A 91 -2.46 6.99 -4.65
N ARG A 92 -3.45 7.79 -4.23
CA ARG A 92 -4.88 7.57 -4.51
C ARG A 92 -5.15 7.34 -6.00
N ASN A 93 -4.62 8.22 -6.87
CA ASN A 93 -4.82 8.13 -8.32
C ASN A 93 -4.31 6.82 -8.96
N LYS A 94 -3.24 6.22 -8.44
CA LYS A 94 -2.70 4.97 -9.01
C LYS A 94 -3.51 3.74 -8.61
N GLN A 95 -4.11 3.75 -7.43
CA GLN A 95 -4.91 2.64 -6.92
C GLN A 95 -6.27 2.53 -7.61
N PHE A 96 -6.95 3.67 -7.83
CA PHE A 96 -8.23 3.69 -8.54
C PHE A 96 -8.12 3.25 -10.01
N LYS A 97 -6.99 3.54 -10.68
CA LYS A 97 -6.75 3.08 -12.07
C LYS A 97 -6.72 1.55 -12.19
N LYS A 98 -6.15 0.84 -11.21
CA LYS A 98 -6.15 -0.62 -11.21
C LYS A 98 -7.56 -1.18 -11.04
N ALA A 99 -8.32 -0.63 -10.09
CA ALA A 99 -9.70 -1.05 -9.85
C ALA A 99 -10.61 -0.81 -11.07
N ASP A 100 -10.43 0.30 -11.78
CA ASP A 100 -11.18 0.59 -13.01
C ASP A 100 -10.84 -0.38 -14.15
N THR A 101 -9.55 -0.69 -14.31
CA THR A 101 -9.08 -1.62 -15.35
C THR A 101 -9.62 -3.03 -15.14
N ASP A 102 -9.70 -3.47 -13.89
CA ASP A 102 -10.20 -4.80 -13.53
C ASP A 102 -11.71 -4.93 -13.80
N LYS A 103 -12.51 -3.95 -13.35
CA LYS A 103 -13.94 -3.88 -13.68
C LYS A 103 -14.19 -3.85 -15.19
N LYS A 104 -13.34 -3.16 -15.94
CA LYS A 104 -13.43 -3.07 -17.40
C LYS A 104 -13.12 -4.41 -18.07
N ARG A 105 -12.18 -5.19 -17.53
CA ARG A 105 -11.89 -6.56 -17.98
C ARG A 105 -13.08 -7.49 -17.72
N GLU A 106 -13.65 -7.45 -16.52
CA GLU A 106 -14.80 -8.29 -16.17
C GLU A 106 -16.03 -7.95 -17.01
N THR A 107 -16.29 -6.66 -17.23
CA THR A 107 -17.37 -6.20 -18.10
C THR A 107 -17.17 -6.68 -19.54
N LEU A 108 -15.95 -6.57 -20.07
CA LEU A 108 -15.63 -7.07 -21.42
C LEU A 108 -15.75 -8.59 -21.53
N ASP A 109 -15.35 -9.34 -20.51
CA ASP A 109 -15.49 -10.80 -20.47
C ASP A 109 -16.97 -11.23 -20.48
N ASN A 110 -17.79 -10.58 -19.65
CA ASN A 110 -19.22 -10.85 -19.58
C ASN A 110 -19.95 -10.47 -20.89
N LEU A 111 -19.59 -9.35 -21.52
CA LEU A 111 -20.10 -8.99 -22.85
C LEU A 111 -19.64 -9.98 -23.93
N ARG A 112 -18.38 -10.44 -23.89
CA ARG A 112 -17.88 -11.44 -24.83
C ARG A 112 -18.61 -12.78 -24.69
N ALA A 113 -18.85 -13.23 -23.46
CA ALA A 113 -19.62 -14.44 -23.17
C ALA A 113 -21.09 -14.29 -23.58
N LYS A 114 -21.73 -13.16 -23.28
CA LYS A 114 -23.14 -12.88 -23.58
C LYS A 114 -23.43 -12.80 -25.08
N TYR A 115 -22.49 -12.29 -25.87
CA TYR A 115 -22.67 -12.09 -27.31
C TYR A 115 -21.88 -13.07 -28.19
N GLY A 116 -21.19 -14.07 -27.61
CA GLY A 116 -20.44 -15.08 -28.36
C GLY A 116 -19.30 -14.51 -29.24
N LEU A 117 -18.78 -13.34 -28.89
CA LEU A 117 -17.80 -12.61 -29.71
C LEU A 117 -16.38 -13.14 -29.45
N SER A 118 -15.95 -14.14 -30.22
CA SER A 118 -14.54 -14.51 -30.32
C SER A 118 -13.85 -13.58 -31.32
N THR A 119 -13.08 -12.59 -30.85
CA THR A 119 -12.15 -11.88 -31.73
C THR A 119 -10.92 -12.76 -31.95
N PRO A 120 -10.61 -13.20 -33.18
CA PRO A 120 -9.33 -13.83 -33.45
C PRO A 120 -8.23 -12.81 -33.10
N ARG A 121 -7.26 -13.24 -32.29
CA ARG A 121 -6.06 -12.46 -31.99
C ARG A 121 -5.35 -12.24 -33.34
N SER A 122 -5.46 -11.03 -33.89
CA SER A 122 -4.75 -10.68 -35.12
C SER A 122 -3.25 -10.89 -34.85
N LYS A 123 -2.60 -11.63 -35.76
CA LYS A 123 -1.18 -11.98 -35.73
C LYS A 123 -0.30 -10.77 -35.53
#